data_AF-A0A5C6CIX9-F1
#
_entry.id   AF-A0A5C6CIX9-F1
#
_cell.length_a   1.000
_cell.length_b   1.000
_cell.length_c   1.000
_cell.angle_alpha   90.00
_cell.angle_beta   90.00
_cell.angle_gamma   90.00
#
_symmetry.space_group_name_H-M   'P 1'
#
loop_
_entity.id
_entity.type
_entity.pdbx_description
1 polymer ?
#
loop_
_entity_poly.entity_id
_entity_poly.type
_entity_poly.pdbx_seq_one_letter_code
_entity_poly.pdbx_strand_id
1 'polypeptide(L)'
;MRKRENGKMKIQITPLQKVVLLETQRRTQELAEIPRPPADWHCQRIAYDAEIEHGPQYSGLDWFGPKNASQQYKLLRDIRKLEALGLLTVNKADGRRITNLQLTTRGLNAVSQLNPVLED
;
A
#
# COMPACT_ATOMS: atom_id res chain seq x y z
N MET A 1 19.77 -19.56 -11.16
CA MET A 1 19.02 -20.83 -11.05
C MET A 1 17.71 -20.58 -10.33
N ARG A 2 16.56 -20.76 -11.00
CA ARG A 2 15.22 -20.66 -10.39
C ARG A 2 14.74 -22.08 -10.13
N LYS A 3 14.68 -22.51 -8.87
CA LYS A 3 14.11 -23.82 -8.51
C LYS A 3 12.58 -23.72 -8.60
N ARG A 4 12.00 -24.57 -9.45
CA ARG A 4 10.55 -24.78 -9.54
C ARG A 4 10.20 -25.88 -8.54
N GLU A 5 9.60 -25.52 -7.41
CA GLU A 5 8.93 -26.46 -6.51
C GLU A 5 7.42 -26.23 -6.66
N ASN A 6 6.71 -27.27 -7.10
CA ASN A 6 5.26 -27.50 -7.04
C ASN A 6 4.33 -26.28 -6.93
N GLY A 7 3.84 -25.80 -8.10
CA GLY A 7 2.49 -25.23 -8.28
C GLY A 7 2.09 -23.95 -7.53
N LYS A 8 2.87 -23.46 -6.57
CA LYS A 8 2.66 -22.19 -5.86
C LYS A 8 3.98 -21.44 -5.85
N MET A 9 4.15 -20.49 -6.78
CA MET A 9 5.28 -19.56 -6.70
C MET A 9 5.20 -18.80 -5.38
N LYS A 10 6.05 -19.18 -4.42
CA LYS A 10 6.21 -18.48 -3.16
C LYS A 10 6.87 -17.13 -3.48
N ILE A 11 6.09 -16.06 -3.40
CA ILE A 11 6.60 -14.70 -3.66
C ILE A 11 7.67 -14.42 -2.60
N GLN A 12 8.92 -14.20 -3.02
CA GLN A 12 9.95 -13.75 -2.11
C GLN A 12 9.77 -12.24 -1.88
N ILE A 13 9.30 -11.89 -0.68
CA ILE A 13 9.09 -10.50 -0.25
C ILE A 13 10.34 -10.03 0.48
N THR A 14 10.92 -8.92 0.04
CA THR A 14 12.09 -8.31 0.71
C THR A 14 11.68 -7.62 2.02
N PRO A 15 12.61 -7.34 2.95
CA PRO A 15 12.29 -6.60 4.17
C PRO A 15 11.63 -5.23 3.90
N LEU A 16 12.09 -4.50 2.88
CA LEU A 16 11.50 -3.21 2.53
C LEU A 16 10.10 -3.35 1.91
N GLN A 17 9.88 -4.36 1.09
CA GLN A 17 8.55 -4.68 0.57
C GLN A 17 7.58 -5.08 1.67
N LYS A 18 8.04 -5.84 2.68
CA LYS A 18 7.25 -6.15 3.88
C LYS A 18 6.81 -4.87 4.60
N VAL A 19 7.72 -3.92 4.80
CA VAL A 19 7.41 -2.62 5.41
C VAL A 19 6.35 -1.87 4.61
N VAL A 20 6.47 -1.82 3.28
CA VAL A 20 5.47 -1.15 2.42
C VAL A 20 4.09 -1.79 2.56
N LEU A 21 4.01 -3.12 2.51
CA LEU A 21 2.74 -3.83 2.59
C LEU A 21 2.06 -3.64 3.95
N LEU A 22 2.81 -3.76 5.04
CA LEU A 22 2.30 -3.56 6.41
C LEU A 22 1.85 -2.11 6.63
N GLU A 23 2.64 -1.14 6.19
CA GLU A 23 2.26 0.28 6.33
C GLU A 23 1.00 0.60 5.50
N THR A 24 0.89 0.04 4.29
CA THR A 24 -0.33 0.22 3.47
C THR A 24 -1.56 -0.39 4.17
N GLN A 25 -1.43 -1.56 4.79
CA GLN A 25 -2.51 -2.17 5.58
C GLN A 25 -2.91 -1.24 6.73
N ARG A 26 -1.93 -0.78 7.51
CA ARG A 26 -2.13 0.10 8.66
C ARG A 26 -2.87 1.38 8.25
N ARG A 27 -2.42 2.05 7.19
CA ARG A 27 -3.06 3.27 6.65
C ARG A 27 -4.48 3.02 6.14
N THR A 28 -4.73 1.84 5.56
CA THR A 28 -6.08 1.46 5.12
C THR A 28 -7.02 1.26 6.31
N GLN A 29 -6.53 0.65 7.40
CA GLN A 29 -7.28 0.48 8.63
C GLN A 29 -7.57 1.83 9.30
N GLU A 30 -6.56 2.70 9.41
CA GLU A 30 -6.74 4.07 9.92
C GLU A 30 -7.82 4.82 9.13
N LEU A 31 -7.79 4.77 7.80
CA LEU A 31 -8.79 5.42 6.95
C LEU A 31 -10.20 4.87 7.19
N ALA A 32 -10.34 3.57 7.42
CA ALA A 32 -11.62 2.93 7.71
C ALA A 32 -12.22 3.37 9.07
N GLU A 33 -11.37 3.78 10.02
CA GLU A 33 -11.79 4.32 11.32
C GLU A 33 -12.18 5.80 11.27
N ILE A 34 -11.79 6.53 10.21
CA ILE A 34 -12.13 7.94 10.06
C ILE A 34 -13.62 8.07 9.71
N PRO A 35 -14.41 8.79 10.53
CA PRO A 35 -15.81 9.03 10.23
C PRO A 35 -15.95 9.87 8.97
N ARG A 36 -16.94 9.53 8.13
CA ARG A 36 -17.23 10.29 6.92
C ARG A 36 -17.55 11.76 7.27
N PRO A 37 -16.92 12.74 6.61
CA PRO A 37 -17.20 14.15 6.86
C PRO A 37 -18.67 14.56 6.65
N PRO A 38 -19.15 15.58 7.39
CA PRO A 38 -20.47 16.19 7.20
C PRO A 38 -20.75 16.62 5.74
N ALA A 39 -22.03 16.68 5.37
CA ALA A 39 -22.44 16.96 3.99
C ALA A 39 -22.12 18.40 3.52
N ASP A 40 -22.07 19.35 4.45
CA ASP A 40 -21.72 20.75 4.23
C ASP A 40 -20.21 20.97 4.03
N TRP A 41 -19.38 19.97 4.35
CA TRP A 41 -17.92 20.00 4.17
C TRP A 41 -17.53 19.41 2.82
N HIS A 42 -18.01 20.04 1.74
CA HIS A 42 -17.98 19.48 0.39
C HIS A 42 -16.57 19.04 -0.05
N CYS A 43 -15.55 19.89 0.15
CA CYS A 43 -14.17 19.59 -0.26
C CYS A 43 -13.58 18.40 0.51
N GLN A 44 -13.79 18.37 1.84
CA GLN A 44 -13.33 17.29 2.70
C GLN A 44 -14.02 15.98 2.36
N ARG A 45 -15.31 16.03 2.02
CA ARG A 45 -16.09 14.87 1.63
C ARG A 45 -15.63 14.30 0.29
N ILE A 46 -15.31 15.16 -0.70
CA ILE A 46 -14.72 14.71 -1.97
C ILE A 46 -13.38 14.02 -1.73
N ALA A 47 -12.50 14.62 -0.91
CA ALA A 47 -11.20 14.03 -0.59
C ALA A 47 -11.34 12.68 0.12
N TYR A 48 -12.22 12.60 1.12
CA TYR A 48 -12.53 11.37 1.84
C TYR A 48 -13.08 10.29 0.90
N ASP A 49 -14.09 10.62 0.11
CA ASP A 49 -14.72 9.66 -0.81
C ASP A 49 -13.68 9.15 -1.84
N ALA A 50 -12.77 10.00 -2.31
CA ALA A 50 -11.67 9.59 -3.19
C ALA A 50 -10.65 8.66 -2.51
N GLU A 51 -10.30 8.88 -1.23
CA GLU A 51 -9.44 7.97 -0.49
C GLU A 51 -10.12 6.62 -0.20
N ILE A 52 -11.43 6.60 0.05
CA ILE A 52 -12.19 5.36 0.22
C ILE A 52 -12.21 4.55 -1.09
N GLU A 53 -12.37 5.22 -2.23
CA GLU A 53 -12.40 4.56 -3.54
C GLU A 53 -11.02 4.05 -4.00
N HIS A 54 -9.98 4.85 -3.78
CA HIS A 54 -8.65 4.63 -4.37
C HIS A 54 -7.57 4.18 -3.38
N GLY A 55 -7.93 4.07 -2.10
CA GLY A 55 -7.02 3.82 -0.99
C GLY A 55 -6.43 5.11 -0.41
N PRO A 56 -5.75 5.02 0.76
CA PRO A 56 -5.18 6.16 1.45
C PRO A 56 -4.17 6.93 0.57
N GLN A 57 -4.13 8.25 0.74
CA GLN A 57 -3.20 9.10 0.01
C GLN A 57 -1.75 8.78 0.40
N TYR A 58 -0.94 8.51 -0.62
CA TYR A 58 0.47 8.19 -0.46
C TYR A 58 1.30 9.45 -0.21
N SER A 59 1.97 9.46 0.93
CA SER A 59 3.02 10.43 1.25
C SER A 59 4.25 9.69 1.77
N GLY A 60 5.31 9.66 0.98
CA GLY A 60 6.53 8.91 1.34
C GLY A 60 7.17 9.36 2.66
N LEU A 61 7.09 10.66 2.97
CA LEU A 61 7.62 11.22 4.22
C LEU A 61 6.72 10.91 5.41
N ASP A 62 5.40 11.03 5.26
CA ASP A 62 4.47 10.81 6.37
C ASP A 62 4.30 9.31 6.68
N TRP A 63 4.44 8.44 5.67
CA TRP A 63 4.31 7.00 5.84
C TRP A 63 5.57 6.34 6.39
N PHE A 64 6.76 6.76 5.94
CA PHE A 64 8.02 6.07 6.25
C PHE A 64 9.04 6.93 6.99
N GLY A 65 8.63 8.14 7.41
CA GLY A 65 9.47 9.13 8.05
C GLY A 65 10.45 9.82 7.09
N PRO A 66 11.30 10.71 7.61
CA PRO A 66 12.32 11.37 6.81
C PRO A 66 13.28 10.33 6.22
N LYS A 67 13.43 10.39 4.89
CA LYS A 67 14.33 9.54 4.10
C LYS A 67 15.17 10.41 3.17
N ASN A 68 16.43 10.06 2.99
CA ASN A 68 17.24 10.69 1.94
C ASN A 68 16.78 10.23 0.54
N ALA A 69 17.25 10.91 -0.51
CA ALA A 69 16.84 10.63 -1.90
C ALA A 69 17.06 9.15 -2.28
N SER A 70 18.20 8.56 -1.92
CA SER A 70 18.51 7.14 -2.22
C SER A 70 17.50 6.18 -1.59
N GLN A 71 17.12 6.42 -0.34
CA GLN A 71 16.11 5.64 0.36
C GLN A 71 14.72 5.82 -0.26
N GLN A 72 14.35 7.04 -0.65
CA GLN A 72 13.09 7.31 -1.35
C GLN A 72 13.02 6.58 -2.69
N TYR A 73 14.10 6.58 -3.47
CA TYR A 73 14.17 5.83 -4.72
C TYR A 73 14.03 4.32 -4.52
N LYS A 74 14.67 3.76 -3.49
CA LYS A 74 14.52 2.34 -3.13
C LYS A 74 13.08 1.99 -2.79
N LEU A 75 12.41 2.84 -2.00
CA LEU A 75 11.01 2.67 -1.62
C LEU A 75 10.10 2.69 -2.86
N LEU A 76 10.22 3.71 -3.71
CA LEU A 76 9.45 3.82 -4.95
C LEU A 76 9.67 2.64 -5.88
N ARG A 77 10.91 2.15 -5.97
CA ARG A 77 11.23 0.95 -6.76
C ARG A 77 10.51 -0.27 -6.22
N ASP A 78 10.47 -0.46 -4.90
CA ASP A 78 9.82 -1.62 -4.30
C ASP A 78 8.29 -1.52 -4.37
N ILE A 79 7.70 -0.33 -4.26
CA ILE A 79 6.27 -0.09 -4.55
C ILE A 79 5.92 -0.54 -5.97
N ARG A 80 6.70 -0.13 -6.97
CA ARG A 80 6.48 -0.54 -8.38
C ARG A 80 6.64 -2.05 -8.59
N LYS A 81 7.54 -2.71 -7.86
CA LYS A 81 7.65 -4.17 -7.92
C LYS A 81 6.42 -4.84 -7.31
N LEU A 82 5.92 -4.32 -6.19
CA LEU A 82 4.71 -4.85 -5.55
C LEU A 82 3.47 -4.66 -6.43
N GLU A 83 3.37 -3.52 -7.12
CA GLU A 83 2.38 -3.27 -8.18
C GLU A 83 2.49 -4.32 -9.29
N ALA A 84 3.69 -4.53 -9.84
CA ALA A 84 3.92 -5.52 -10.90
C ALA A 84 3.67 -6.97 -10.45
N LEU A 85 3.78 -7.26 -9.15
CA LEU A 85 3.43 -8.55 -8.55
C LEU A 85 1.93 -8.69 -8.28
N GLY A 86 1.14 -7.64 -8.50
CA GLY A 86 -0.30 -7.61 -8.24
C GLY A 86 -0.65 -7.61 -6.74
N LEU A 87 0.27 -7.13 -5.89
CA LEU A 87 0.06 -7.02 -4.44
C LEU A 87 -0.44 -5.63 -4.03
N LEU A 88 -0.17 -4.61 -4.84
CA LEU A 88 -0.65 -3.26 -4.66
C LEU A 88 -1.39 -2.77 -5.91
N THR A 89 -2.45 -2.02 -5.70
CA THR A 89 -3.00 -1.08 -6.67
C THR A 89 -2.36 0.28 -6.43
N VAL A 90 -1.90 0.93 -7.50
CA VAL A 90 -1.23 2.23 -7.44
C VAL A 90 -1.99 3.21 -8.31
N ASN A 91 -2.66 4.17 -7.68
CA ASN A 91 -3.31 5.26 -8.39
C ASN A 91 -2.31 6.38 -8.67
N LYS A 92 -2.42 6.99 -9.85
CA LYS A 92 -1.45 7.96 -10.37
C LYS A 92 -2.18 9.19 -10.90
N ALA A 93 -1.66 10.38 -10.59
CA ALA A 93 -2.07 11.62 -11.23
C ALA A 93 -1.29 11.86 -12.53
N ASP A 94 -1.71 12.89 -13.26
CA ASP A 94 -1.03 13.40 -14.45
C ASP A 94 0.48 13.53 -14.18
N GLY A 95 1.29 12.91 -15.04
CA GLY A 95 2.75 12.84 -14.86
C GLY A 95 3.26 11.62 -14.09
N ARG A 96 2.44 10.58 -13.88
CA ARG A 96 2.84 9.28 -13.28
C ARG A 96 3.25 9.36 -11.80
N ARG A 97 2.92 10.45 -11.12
CA ARG A 97 3.12 10.59 -9.67
C ARG A 97 2.14 9.68 -8.95
N ILE A 98 2.63 8.87 -8.03
CA ILE A 98 1.79 8.03 -7.15
C ILE A 98 0.99 8.94 -6.23
N THR A 99 -0.32 8.78 -6.21
CA THR A 99 -1.24 9.53 -5.34
C THR A 99 -1.83 8.68 -4.23
N ASN A 100 -2.21 7.44 -4.52
CA ASN A 100 -2.83 6.55 -3.54
C ASN A 100 -2.28 5.14 -3.70
N LEU A 101 -2.24 4.40 -2.58
CA LEU A 101 -1.83 3.00 -2.54
C LEU A 101 -2.90 2.19 -1.84
N GLN A 102 -3.23 1.03 -2.41
CA GLN A 102 -4.18 0.10 -1.83
C GLN A 102 -3.66 -1.32 -1.95
N LEU A 103 -3.90 -2.17 -0.94
CA LEU A 103 -3.64 -3.60 -1.07
C LEU A 103 -4.69 -4.25 -1.96
N THR A 104 -4.25 -5.13 -2.85
CA THR A 104 -5.17 -6.04 -3.55
C THR A 104 -5.58 -7.17 -2.60
N THR A 105 -6.58 -7.98 -2.97
CA THR A 105 -6.90 -9.23 -2.24
C THR A 105 -5.67 -10.13 -2.08
N ARG A 106 -4.80 -10.16 -3.10
CA ARG A 106 -3.54 -10.92 -3.05
C ARG A 106 -2.52 -10.27 -2.11
N GLY A 107 -2.47 -8.94 -2.07
CA GLY A 107 -1.67 -8.17 -1.11
C GLY A 107 -2.09 -8.44 0.33
N LEU A 108 -3.39 -8.41 0.63
CA LEU A 108 -3.95 -8.72 1.94
C LEU A 108 -3.55 -10.14 2.38
N ASN A 109 -3.75 -11.15 1.53
CA ASN A 109 -3.33 -12.53 1.80
C ASN A 109 -1.83 -12.65 2.07
N ALA A 110 -1.00 -11.91 1.33
CA ALA A 110 0.45 -11.87 1.55
C ALA A 110 0.78 -11.26 2.91
N VAL A 111 0.07 -10.21 3.34
CA VAL A 111 0.25 -9.60 4.66
C VAL A 111 -0.14 -10.54 5.79
N SER A 112 -1.28 -11.25 5.69
CA SER A 112 -1.68 -12.24 6.70
C SER A 112 -0.63 -13.35 6.86
N GLN A 113 0.03 -13.77 5.77
CA GLN A 113 1.12 -14.74 5.83
C GLN A 113 2.42 -14.18 6.44
N LEU A 114 2.61 -12.86 6.41
CA LEU A 114 3.77 -12.18 6.97
C LEU A 114 3.63 -11.89 8.47
N ASN A 115 2.39 -11.93 8.99
CA ASN A 115 2.03 -11.67 10.37
C ASN A 115 0.99 -12.73 10.82
N PRO A 116 1.41 -13.94 11.24
CA PRO A 116 0.50 -15.03 11.62
C PRO A 116 -0.18 -14.81 12.98
N VAL A 117 -0.20 -13.58 13.50
CA VAL A 117 -0.80 -13.23 14.78
C VAL A 117 -1.98 -12.30 14.47
N LEU A 118 -3.14 -12.60 15.06
CA LEU A 118 -4.47 -12.00 14.87
C LEU A 118 -5.43 -12.77 13.95
N GLU A 119 -5.45 -14.10 14.04
CA GLU A 119 -6.72 -14.85 13.96
C GLU A 119 -6.99 -15.39 15.37
N ASP A 120 -7.83 -14.67 16.13
CA ASP A 120 -8.57 -15.19 17.29
C ASP A 120 -10.06 -15.19 16.92
#